data_AF-A0A2R8ZW25-F1
#
_entry.id   AF-A0A2R8ZW25-F1
#
_cell.length_a   1.000
_cell.length_b   1.000
_cell.length_c   1.000
_cell.angle_alpha   90.00
_cell.angle_beta   90.00
_cell.angle_gamma   90.00
#
_symmetry.space_group_name_H-M   'P 1'
#
loop_
_entity.id
_entity.type
_entity.pdbx_description
1 polymer ?
#
loop_
_entity_poly.entity_id
_entity_poly.type
_entity_poly.pdbx_seq_one_letter_code
_entity_poly.pdbx_strand_id
1 'polypeptide(L)'
;MLQEESDLSLIIAQIVQKLKGSNLYSQLERQAWASLQRPEIKLESLKEDIKEFFKISGWEKKLQNAVYSELSQYIGYLLCTRHFAQCWSYNYW
;
A
#
# COMPACT_ATOMS: atom_id res chain seq x y z
N MET A 1 -17.74 -14.62 -2.69
CA MET A 1 -17.69 -13.70 -3.86
C MET A 1 -17.92 -12.24 -3.47
N LEU A 2 -19.15 -11.72 -3.32
CA LEU A 2 -19.35 -10.27 -3.04
C LEU A 2 -18.75 -9.79 -1.70
N GLN A 3 -18.77 -10.62 -0.67
CA GLN A 3 -18.25 -10.26 0.65
C GLN A 3 -16.71 -10.23 0.69
N GLU A 4 -16.05 -11.13 -0.04
CA GLU A 4 -14.59 -11.15 -0.15
C GLU A 4 -14.06 -9.94 -0.92
N GLU A 5 -14.80 -9.48 -1.94
CA GLU A 5 -14.46 -8.26 -2.69
C GLU A 5 -14.64 -6.99 -1.85
N SER A 6 -15.68 -6.94 -1.00
CA SER A 6 -15.86 -5.82 -0.06
C SER A 6 -14.77 -5.79 1.02
N ASP A 7 -14.37 -6.95 1.53
CA ASP A 7 -13.30 -7.06 2.53
C ASP A 7 -11.94 -6.68 1.93
N LEU A 8 -11.67 -7.09 0.69
CA LEU A 8 -10.47 -6.68 -0.04
C LEU A 8 -10.43 -5.17 -0.26
N SER A 9 -11.55 -4.58 -0.67
CA SER A 9 -11.67 -3.13 -0.88
C SER A 9 -11.43 -2.36 0.42
N LEU A 10 -11.93 -2.86 1.55
CA LEU A 10 -11.71 -2.29 2.87
C LEU A 10 -10.23 -2.35 3.28
N ILE A 11 -9.57 -3.49 3.07
CA ILE A 11 -8.13 -3.68 3.36
C ILE A 11 -7.29 -2.70 2.51
N ILE A 12 -7.59 -2.57 1.22
CA ILE A 12 -6.90 -1.62 0.33
C ILE A 12 -7.09 -0.19 0.86
N ALA A 13 -8.31 0.20 1.22
CA ALA A 13 -8.59 1.53 1.76
C ALA A 13 -7.79 1.81 3.06
N GLN A 14 -7.69 0.82 3.95
CA GLN A 14 -6.92 0.93 5.20
C GLN A 14 -5.42 1.09 4.93
N ILE A 15 -4.84 0.30 4.02
CA ILE A 15 -3.42 0.41 3.63
C ILE A 15 -3.16 1.79 3.02
N VAL A 16 -4.04 2.25 2.12
CA VAL A 16 -3.92 3.58 1.50
C VAL A 16 -3.96 4.68 2.57
N GLN A 17 -4.84 4.59 3.57
CA GLN A 17 -4.92 5.56 4.66
C GLN A 17 -3.64 5.60 5.50
N LYS A 18 -3.07 4.44 5.85
CA LYS A 18 -1.80 4.37 6.57
C LYS A 18 -0.65 4.96 5.76
N LEU A 19 -0.57 4.62 4.47
CA LEU A 19 0.44 5.16 3.57
C LEU A 19 0.32 6.69 3.46
N LYS A 20 -0.89 7.24 3.38
CA LYS A 20 -1.14 8.69 3.35
C LYS A 20 -0.57 9.43 4.56
N GLY A 21 -0.56 8.81 5.74
CA GLY A 21 0.06 9.37 6.94
C GLY A 21 1.58 9.24 7.01
N SER A 22 2.22 8.57 6.04
CA SER A 22 3.65 8.28 6.06
C SER A 22 4.47 9.28 5.23
N ASN A 23 5.76 9.41 5.57
CA ASN A 23 6.72 10.19 4.80
C ASN A 23 6.84 9.74 3.32
N LEU A 24 6.53 8.48 3.02
CA LEU A 24 6.54 7.96 1.66
C LEU A 24 5.51 8.67 0.78
N TYR A 25 4.30 8.89 1.31
CA TYR A 25 3.25 9.59 0.59
C TYR A 25 3.61 11.05 0.34
N SER A 26 4.18 11.74 1.33
CA SER A 26 4.64 13.12 1.17
C SER A 26 5.80 13.28 0.17
N GLN A 27 6.64 12.26 0.01
CA GLN A 27 7.67 12.25 -1.04
C GLN A 27 7.05 11.99 -2.42
N LEU A 28 6.08 11.08 -2.49
CA LEU A 28 5.38 10.73 -3.73
C LEU A 28 4.56 11.92 -4.25
N GLU A 29 3.85 12.62 -3.37
CA GLU A 29 3.10 13.83 -3.71
C GLU A 29 4.03 14.94 -4.24
N ARG A 30 5.15 15.21 -3.56
CA ARG A 30 6.15 16.19 -4.02
C ARG A 30 6.70 15.84 -5.41
N GLN A 31 6.97 14.57 -5.66
CA GLN A 31 7.53 14.15 -6.94
C GLN A 31 6.48 14.15 -8.05
N ALA A 32 5.21 13.85 -7.74
CA ALA A 32 4.09 14.03 -8.66
C ALA A 32 3.92 15.50 -9.05
N TRP A 33 3.97 16.42 -8.09
CA TRP A 33 3.93 17.87 -8.34
C TRP A 33 5.09 18.35 -9.23
N ALA A 34 6.32 17.89 -8.95
CA ALA A 34 7.48 18.22 -9.77
C ALA A 34 7.34 17.70 -11.22
N SER A 35 6.71 16.54 -11.40
CA SER A 35 6.39 16.02 -12.73
C SER A 35 5.34 16.89 -13.42
N LEU A 36 4.23 17.22 -12.75
CA LEU A 36 3.13 18.03 -13.32
C LEU A 36 3.54 19.44 -13.77
N GLN A 37 4.62 19.99 -13.22
CA GLN A 37 5.16 21.29 -13.65
C GLN A 37 5.89 21.24 -15.00
N ARG A 38 6.08 20.06 -15.60
CA ARG A 38 6.74 19.91 -16.91
C ARG A 38 5.79 20.34 -18.03
N PRO A 39 6.20 21.27 -18.91
CA PRO A 39 5.34 21.82 -19.96
C PRO A 39 5.00 20.82 -21.08
N GLU A 40 5.68 19.68 -21.13
CA GLU A 40 5.55 18.65 -22.17
C GLU A 40 4.50 17.57 -21.83
N ILE A 41 3.82 17.68 -20.68
CA ILE A 41 2.84 16.68 -20.27
C ILE A 41 1.58 16.78 -21.13
N LYS A 42 1.27 15.68 -21.82
CA LYS A 42 0.01 15.50 -22.53
C LYS A 42 -0.97 14.78 -21.64
N LEU A 43 -2.13 15.37 -21.38
CA LEU A 43 -3.20 14.75 -20.60
C LEU A 43 -3.63 13.38 -21.17
N GLU A 44 -3.57 13.24 -22.49
CA GLU A 44 -3.91 12.03 -23.24
C GLU A 44 -3.01 10.84 -22.91
N SER A 45 -1.72 11.08 -22.63
CA SER A 45 -0.73 10.03 -22.28
C SER A 45 -0.40 10.00 -20.79
N LEU A 46 -0.88 10.95 -20.00
CA LEU A 46 -0.49 11.14 -18.60
C LEU A 46 -0.60 9.86 -17.75
N LYS A 47 -1.63 9.05 -17.98
CA LYS A 47 -1.81 7.78 -17.25
C LYS A 47 -0.69 6.79 -17.54
N GLU A 48 -0.33 6.64 -18.82
CA GLU A 48 0.75 5.78 -19.27
C GLU A 48 2.11 6.35 -18.85
N ASP A 49 2.30 7.66 -18.95
CA ASP A 49 3.52 8.36 -18.53
C ASP A 49 3.78 8.21 -17.02
N ILE A 50 2.72 8.25 -16.21
CA ILE A 50 2.81 7.99 -14.76
C ILE A 50 3.25 6.55 -14.50
N LYS A 51 2.68 5.56 -15.19
CA LYS A 51 3.07 4.15 -15.03
C LYS A 51 4.52 3.93 -15.44
N GLU A 52 4.94 4.50 -16.56
CA GLU A 52 6.32 4.46 -17.06
C GLU A 52 7.27 5.11 -16.04
N PHE A 53 6.89 6.27 -15.50
CA PHE A 53 7.63 6.94 -14.45
C PHE A 53 7.81 6.05 -13.22
N PHE A 54 6.75 5.42 -12.71
CA PHE A 54 6.82 4.53 -11.54
C PHE A 54 7.79 3.36 -11.76
N LYS A 55 7.81 2.80 -12.98
CA LYS A 55 8.73 1.72 -13.39
C LYS A 55 10.19 2.19 -13.42
N ILE A 56 10.47 3.25 -14.17
CA ILE A 56 11.85 3.71 -14.42
C ILE A 56 12.49 4.29 -13.15
N SER A 57 11.73 5.03 -12.36
CA SER A 57 12.22 5.70 -11.15
C SER A 57 12.44 4.76 -9.95
N GLY A 58 12.01 3.50 -10.04
CA GLY A 58 12.02 2.54 -8.93
C GLY A 58 10.96 2.82 -7.85
N TRP A 59 10.07 3.80 -8.08
CA TRP A 59 8.95 4.09 -7.18
C TRP A 59 7.96 2.93 -7.07
N GLU A 60 7.76 2.16 -8.15
CA GLU A 60 6.93 0.95 -8.13
C GLU A 60 7.40 -0.05 -7.07
N LYS A 61 8.71 -0.35 -7.05
CA LYS A 61 9.31 -1.27 -6.07
C LYS A 61 9.24 -0.73 -4.64
N LYS A 62 9.42 0.58 -4.46
CA LYS A 62 9.28 1.23 -3.13
C LYS A 62 7.85 1.13 -2.61
N LEU A 63 6.86 1.39 -3.46
CA LEU A 63 5.45 1.24 -3.11
C LEU A 63 5.08 -0.20 -2.80
N GLN A 64 5.51 -1.15 -3.63
CA GLN A 64 5.32 -2.57 -3.37
C GLN A 64 5.88 -2.95 -2.00
N ASN A 65 7.13 -2.57 -1.69
CA ASN A 65 7.73 -2.86 -0.39
C ASN A 65 6.96 -2.26 0.80
N ALA A 66 6.45 -1.02 0.65
CA ALA A 66 5.65 -0.38 1.71
C ALA A 66 4.31 -1.10 1.92
N VAL A 67 3.63 -1.47 0.84
CA VAL A 67 2.40 -2.27 0.89
C VAL A 67 2.67 -3.65 1.48
N TYR A 68 3.74 -4.33 1.07
CA TYR A 68 4.16 -5.61 1.63
C TYR A 68 4.50 -5.51 3.11
N SER A 69 5.13 -4.42 3.57
CA SER A 69 5.41 -4.20 4.99
C SER A 69 4.12 -4.08 5.81
N GLU A 70 3.12 -3.36 5.31
CA GLU A 70 1.81 -3.25 5.98
C GLU A 70 1.05 -4.57 5.98
N LEU A 71 1.05 -5.29 4.86
CA LEU A 71 0.44 -6.62 4.77
C LEU A 71 1.16 -7.64 5.66
N SER A 72 2.49 -7.59 5.72
CA SER A 72 3.30 -8.47 6.58
C SER A 72 3.04 -8.18 8.04
N GLN A 73 2.88 -6.92 8.44
CA GLN A 73 2.43 -6.59 9.79
C GLN A 73 1.04 -7.17 10.06
N TYR A 74 0.08 -6.97 9.15
CA TYR A 74 -1.27 -7.50 9.30
C TYR A 74 -1.30 -9.03 9.45
N ILE A 75 -0.56 -9.74 8.60
CA ILE A 75 -0.40 -11.21 8.67
C ILE A 75 0.37 -11.63 9.92
N GLY A 76 1.41 -10.88 10.32
CA GLY A 76 2.18 -11.12 11.54
C GLY A 76 1.33 -10.96 12.80
N TYR A 77 0.47 -9.95 12.87
CA TYR A 77 -0.53 -9.79 13.93
C TYR A 77 -1.54 -10.94 13.94
N LEU A 78 -2.00 -11.41 12.76
CA LEU A 78 -2.90 -12.56 12.66
C LEU A 78 -2.25 -13.89 13.08
N LEU A 79 -0.98 -14.10 12.74
CA LEU A 79 -0.21 -15.28 13.18
C LEU A 79 0.08 -15.21 14.69
N CYS A 80 0.46 -14.03 15.20
CA CYS A 80 0.72 -13.83 16.62
C CYS A 80 -0.55 -13.96 17.46
N THR A 81 -1.70 -13.48 16.99
CA THR A 81 -3.01 -13.66 17.63
C THR A 81 -3.53 -15.09 17.53
N ARG A 82 -3.29 -15.82 16.42
CA ARG A 82 -3.58 -17.26 16.34
C ARG A 82 -2.72 -18.08 17.31
N HIS A 83 -1.43 -17.74 17.44
CA HIS A 83 -0.54 -18.38 18.40
C HIS A 83 -0.95 -18.05 19.85
N PHE A 84 -1.32 -16.80 20.14
CA PHE A 84 -1.87 -16.41 21.44
C PHE A 84 -3.22 -17.08 21.73
N ALA A 85 -4.11 -17.23 20.75
CA ALA A 85 -5.37 -17.94 20.92
C ALA A 85 -5.17 -19.45 21.16
N GLN A 86 -4.18 -20.07 20.49
CA GLN A 86 -3.78 -21.45 20.78
C GLN A 86 -3.16 -21.58 22.19
N CYS A 87 -2.29 -20.66 22.60
CA CYS A 87 -1.70 -20.65 23.94
C CYS A 87 -2.72 -20.34 25.06
N TRP A 88 -3.74 -19.51 24.78
CA TRP A 88 -4.84 -19.24 25.72
C TRP A 88 -5.75 -20.47 25.85
N SER A 89 -6.03 -21.17 24.75
CA SER A 89 -6.81 -22.42 24.78
C SER A 89 -6.08 -23.57 25.47
N TYR A 90 -4.74 -23.54 25.55
CA TYR A 90 -3.92 -24.56 26.22
C TYR A 90 -3.64 -24.28 27.70
N ASN A 91 -3.91 -23.07 28.21
CA ASN A 91 -3.69 -22.68 29.62
C ASN A 91 -4.99 -22.48 30.42
N TYR A 92 -6.16 -22.68 29.79
CA TYR A 92 -7.48 -22.66 30.44
C TYR A 92 -8.22 -23.99 30.30
N TRP A 93 -7.46 -25.09 30.31
CA TRP A 93 -7.88 -26.45 30.69
C TRP A 93 -6.83 -27.04 31.61
#